data_AF-A0A158S1H6-F1
#
_entry.id   AF-A0A158S1H6-F1
#
_cell.length_a   1.000
_cell.length_b   1.000
_cell.length_c   1.000
_cell.angle_alpha   90.00
_cell.angle_beta   90.00
_cell.angle_gamma   90.00
#
_symmetry.space_group_name_H-M   'P 1'
#
loop_
_entity.id
_entity.type
_entity.pdbx_description
1 polymer ?
#
loop_
_entity_poly.entity_id
_entity_poly.type
_entity_poly.pdbx_seq_one_letter_code
_entity_poly.pdbx_strand_id
1 'polypeptide(L)'
;MAHVFAANDDGPRANPELSKEERGAFENLILLCAICHTMIDKAPDAFPDTRILEWKREHAKKLAAVFGVTKFPDRAAAREAIAPLLAKNHAIFSQYGPHIEAARDPESGAAETWRRKMLTGILPNNNRVLAQLDANRHLLSEEELKTVEAFRQHVDDLEAVHIGGANEDASCFPAGMQTILEK
;
A
#
# COMPACT_ATOMS: atom_id res chain seq x y z
N MET A 1 -11.90 6.51 -13.35
CA MET A 1 -12.27 5.28 -12.64
C MET A 1 -13.43 4.65 -13.37
N ALA A 2 -13.42 3.34 -13.54
CA ALA A 2 -14.43 2.58 -14.27
C ALA A 2 -15.11 1.58 -13.33
N HIS A 3 -16.35 1.20 -13.64
CA HIS A 3 -17.03 0.11 -12.94
C HIS A 3 -16.89 -1.20 -13.73
N VAL A 4 -16.78 -2.33 -13.01
CA VAL A 4 -16.83 -3.66 -13.62
C VAL A 4 -18.25 -3.95 -14.11
N PHE A 5 -19.22 -3.84 -13.20
CA PHE A 5 -20.66 -3.81 -13.46
C PHE A 5 -21.16 -2.37 -13.41
N ALA A 6 -21.97 -1.95 -14.38
CA ALA A 6 -22.44 -0.57 -14.44
C ALA A 6 -23.10 -0.10 -13.13
N ALA A 7 -22.90 1.19 -12.82
CA ALA A 7 -23.53 1.82 -11.67
C ALA A 7 -25.07 1.90 -11.79
N ASN A 8 -25.60 1.85 -13.02
CA ASN A 8 -27.03 1.88 -13.33
C ASN A 8 -27.42 0.69 -14.23
N ASP A 9 -28.71 0.35 -14.24
CA ASP A 9 -29.23 -0.82 -14.96
C ASP A 9 -29.14 -0.69 -16.48
N ASP A 10 -29.07 0.53 -17.01
CA ASP A 10 -28.97 0.80 -18.44
C ASP A 10 -27.52 0.88 -18.94
N GLY A 11 -26.53 0.62 -18.07
CA GLY A 11 -25.12 0.73 -18.40
C GLY A 11 -24.49 -0.57 -18.94
N PRO A 12 -23.24 -0.49 -19.43
CA PRO A 12 -22.53 -1.66 -19.94
C PRO A 12 -22.31 -2.70 -18.84
N ARG A 13 -22.63 -3.97 -19.13
CA ARG A 13 -22.52 -5.09 -18.17
C ARG A 13 -23.31 -4.84 -16.87
N ALA A 14 -24.47 -4.18 -16.93
CA ALA A 14 -25.32 -4.00 -15.76
C ALA A 14 -25.69 -5.35 -15.14
N ASN A 15 -25.66 -5.42 -13.80
CA ASN A 15 -26.14 -6.55 -13.04
C ASN A 15 -27.25 -6.07 -12.07
N PRO A 16 -28.53 -6.33 -12.38
CA PRO A 16 -29.66 -5.94 -11.54
C PRO A 16 -29.65 -6.57 -10.14
N GLU A 17 -28.92 -7.67 -9.95
CA GLU A 17 -28.84 -8.35 -8.65
C GLU A 17 -27.96 -7.59 -7.64
N LEU A 18 -27.10 -6.67 -8.10
CA LEU A 18 -26.22 -5.89 -7.22
C LEU A 18 -26.96 -4.75 -6.54
N SER A 19 -26.80 -4.65 -5.22
CA SER A 19 -27.26 -3.52 -4.42
C SER A 19 -26.55 -2.22 -4.80
N LYS A 20 -27.11 -1.09 -4.38
CA LYS A 20 -26.48 0.23 -4.58
C LYS A 20 -25.11 0.33 -3.93
N GLU A 21 -24.96 -0.27 -2.75
CA GLU A 21 -23.71 -0.33 -1.99
C GLU A 21 -22.66 -1.18 -2.74
N GLU A 22 -23.06 -2.35 -3.25
CA GLU A 22 -22.18 -3.24 -4.01
C GLU A 22 -21.71 -2.58 -5.33
N ARG A 23 -22.57 -1.78 -5.97
CA ARG A 23 -22.20 -1.02 -7.17
C ARG A 23 -21.13 0.04 -6.90
N GLY A 24 -21.16 0.65 -5.72
CA GLY A 24 -20.16 1.65 -5.29
C GLY A 24 -18.94 1.05 -4.59
N ALA A 25 -18.95 -0.25 -4.30
CA ALA A 25 -17.90 -0.91 -3.54
C ALA A 25 -16.57 -0.95 -4.32
N PHE A 26 -15.46 -0.93 -3.57
CA PHE A 26 -14.12 -0.99 -4.14
C PHE A 26 -13.94 -2.19 -5.07
N GLU A 27 -14.57 -3.31 -4.74
CA GLU A 27 -14.61 -4.57 -5.48
C GLU A 27 -15.15 -4.39 -6.91
N ASN A 28 -16.11 -3.48 -7.10
CA ASN A 28 -16.69 -3.16 -8.41
C ASN A 28 -15.92 -2.08 -9.19
N LEU A 29 -14.84 -1.50 -8.63
CA LEU A 29 -14.09 -0.42 -9.26
C LEU A 29 -12.76 -0.88 -9.86
N ILE A 30 -12.38 -0.30 -11.01
CA ILE A 30 -11.06 -0.48 -11.63
C ILE A 30 -10.52 0.87 -12.14
N LEU A 31 -9.22 1.10 -11.96
CA LEU A 31 -8.56 2.30 -12.47
C LEU A 31 -8.05 2.06 -13.89
N LEU A 32 -8.54 2.86 -14.82
CA LEU A 32 -8.15 2.85 -16.23
C LEU A 32 -7.94 4.30 -16.70
N CYS A 33 -7.10 4.49 -17.72
CA CYS A 33 -7.02 5.78 -18.40
C CYS A 33 -8.33 6.06 -19.16
N ALA A 34 -8.59 7.32 -19.50
CA ALA A 34 -9.83 7.73 -20.15
C ALA A 34 -10.12 6.97 -21.46
N ILE A 35 -9.07 6.66 -22.22
CA ILE A 35 -9.18 5.92 -23.49
C ILE A 35 -9.58 4.47 -23.24
N CYS A 36 -8.87 3.76 -22.36
CA CYS A 36 -9.17 2.36 -22.04
C CYS A 36 -10.55 2.21 -21.41
N HIS A 37 -10.94 3.16 -20.54
CA HIS A 37 -12.29 3.19 -19.96
C HIS A 37 -13.37 3.26 -21.05
N THR A 38 -13.25 4.23 -21.97
CA THR A 38 -14.20 4.41 -23.07
C THR A 38 -14.28 3.17 -23.97
N MET A 39 -13.14 2.52 -24.22
CA MET A 39 -13.06 1.32 -25.07
C MET A 39 -13.85 0.15 -24.49
N ILE A 40 -13.65 -0.17 -23.20
CA ILE A 40 -14.30 -1.33 -22.58
C ILE A 40 -15.80 -1.14 -22.42
N ASP A 41 -16.26 0.09 -22.20
CA ASP A 41 -17.68 0.39 -22.03
C ASP A 41 -18.44 0.32 -23.34
N LYS A 42 -17.80 0.66 -24.45
CA LYS A 42 -18.41 0.59 -25.79
C LYS A 42 -18.44 -0.82 -26.38
N ALA A 43 -17.72 -1.78 -25.79
CA ALA A 43 -17.60 -3.14 -26.32
C ALA A 43 -17.73 -4.21 -25.21
N PRO A 44 -18.90 -4.30 -24.54
CA PRO A 44 -19.10 -5.22 -23.42
C PRO A 44 -18.92 -6.69 -23.80
N ASP A 45 -19.24 -7.08 -25.03
CA ASP A 45 -19.07 -8.48 -25.49
C ASP A 45 -17.59 -8.85 -25.64
N ALA A 46 -16.73 -7.90 -26.04
CA ALA A 46 -15.29 -8.11 -26.18
C ALA A 46 -14.55 -7.99 -24.83
N PHE A 47 -15.15 -7.26 -23.88
CA PHE A 47 -14.63 -7.01 -22.54
C PHE A 47 -15.72 -7.32 -21.50
N PRO A 48 -16.05 -8.61 -21.31
CA PRO A 48 -17.01 -9.01 -20.30
C PRO A 48 -16.47 -8.75 -18.88
N ASP A 49 -17.37 -8.75 -17.92
CA ASP A 49 -17.07 -8.56 -16.49
C ASP A 49 -15.99 -9.53 -16.01
N THR A 50 -16.05 -10.81 -16.41
CA THR A 50 -15.07 -11.83 -16.07
C THR A 50 -13.64 -11.45 -16.48
N ARG A 51 -13.48 -10.82 -17.65
CA ARG A 51 -12.19 -10.35 -18.17
C ARG A 51 -11.66 -9.15 -17.38
N ILE A 52 -12.54 -8.23 -16.99
CA ILE A 52 -12.15 -7.06 -16.19
C ILE A 52 -11.77 -7.48 -14.76
N LEU A 53 -12.53 -8.40 -14.16
CA LEU A 53 -12.19 -9.01 -12.88
C LEU A 53 -10.84 -9.74 -12.94
N GLU A 54 -10.57 -10.45 -14.03
CA GLU A 54 -9.26 -11.07 -14.26
C GLU A 54 -8.14 -10.02 -14.31
N TRP A 55 -8.31 -8.92 -15.04
CA TRP A 55 -7.30 -7.85 -15.06
C TRP A 55 -7.03 -7.27 -13.68
N LYS A 56 -8.09 -7.06 -12.88
CA LYS A 56 -7.96 -6.58 -11.50
C LYS A 56 -7.16 -7.57 -10.65
N ARG A 57 -7.48 -8.87 -10.76
CA ARG A 57 -6.74 -9.95 -10.06
C ARG A 57 -5.29 -10.04 -10.52
N GLU A 58 -5.02 -10.00 -11.81
CA GLU A 58 -3.66 -10.06 -12.36
C GLU A 58 -2.85 -8.80 -12.01
N HIS A 59 -3.50 -7.64 -11.94
CA HIS A 59 -2.85 -6.42 -11.46
C HIS A 59 -2.50 -6.54 -9.97
N ALA A 60 -3.41 -7.04 -9.13
CA ALA A 60 -3.13 -7.29 -7.71
C ALA A 60 -1.99 -8.32 -7.52
N LYS A 61 -1.97 -9.39 -8.32
CA LYS A 61 -0.85 -10.36 -8.34
C LYS A 61 0.47 -9.72 -8.78
N LYS A 62 0.45 -8.88 -9.82
CA LYS A 62 1.63 -8.14 -10.26
C LYS A 62 2.12 -7.18 -9.18
N LEU A 63 1.23 -6.49 -8.48
CA LEU A 63 1.59 -5.64 -7.34
C LEU A 63 2.24 -6.48 -6.25
N ALA A 64 1.63 -7.61 -5.85
CA ALA A 64 2.23 -8.54 -4.89
C ALA A 64 3.61 -9.05 -5.33
N ALA A 65 3.78 -9.37 -6.62
CA ALA A 65 5.04 -9.77 -7.21
C ALA A 65 6.08 -8.63 -7.24
N VAL A 66 5.66 -7.39 -7.51
CA VAL A 66 6.50 -6.18 -7.46
C VAL A 66 6.98 -5.91 -6.04
N PHE A 67 6.17 -6.23 -5.04
CA PHE A 67 6.57 -6.18 -3.63
C PHE A 67 7.38 -7.40 -3.17
N GLY A 68 7.62 -8.39 -4.05
CA GLY A 68 8.48 -9.54 -3.78
C GLY A 68 7.94 -10.47 -2.70
N VAL A 69 6.63 -10.47 -2.49
CA VAL A 69 5.97 -11.18 -1.37
C VAL A 69 6.26 -12.67 -1.47
N THR A 70 6.98 -13.19 -0.47
CA THR A 70 7.46 -14.57 -0.43
C THR A 70 6.95 -15.21 0.85
N LYS A 71 6.43 -16.44 0.75
CA LYS A 71 6.15 -17.22 1.96
C LYS A 71 7.45 -17.82 2.48
N PHE A 72 7.77 -17.53 3.72
CA PHE A 72 9.00 -18.00 4.36
C PHE A 72 8.72 -19.29 5.13
N PRO A 73 9.70 -20.20 5.20
CA PRO A 73 9.55 -21.46 5.93
C PRO A 73 9.53 -21.26 7.45
N ASP A 74 10.19 -20.21 7.94
CA ASP A 74 10.35 -19.92 9.36
C ASP A 74 10.53 -18.40 9.62
N ARG A 75 10.52 -18.06 10.90
CA ARG A 75 10.62 -16.68 11.39
C ARG A 75 11.97 -16.04 11.05
N ALA A 76 13.05 -16.82 11.04
CA ALA A 76 14.39 -16.31 10.75
C ALA A 76 14.52 -15.87 9.29
N ALA A 77 14.01 -16.67 8.34
CA ALA A 77 13.99 -16.32 6.92
C ALA A 77 13.11 -15.08 6.65
N ALA A 78 11.96 -14.98 7.33
CA ALA A 78 11.11 -13.78 7.23
C ALA A 78 11.82 -12.53 7.78
N ARG A 79 12.51 -12.66 8.92
CA ARG A 79 13.31 -11.58 9.52
C ARG A 79 14.43 -11.14 8.60
N GLU A 80 15.16 -12.06 7.99
CA GLU A 80 16.26 -11.78 7.07
C GLU A 80 15.82 -10.94 5.86
N ALA A 81 14.61 -11.18 5.36
CA ALA A 81 14.04 -10.38 4.27
C ALA A 81 13.59 -8.97 4.70
N ILE A 82 13.08 -8.82 5.93
CA ILE A 82 12.48 -7.56 6.42
C ILE A 82 13.51 -6.64 7.10
N ALA A 83 14.47 -7.19 7.84
CA ALA A 83 15.43 -6.43 8.62
C ALA A 83 16.24 -5.40 7.79
N PRO A 84 16.71 -5.71 6.56
CA PRO A 84 17.41 -4.73 5.73
C PRO A 84 16.54 -3.54 5.33
N LEU A 85 15.23 -3.74 5.12
CA LEU A 85 14.29 -2.67 4.80
C LEU A 85 14.12 -1.71 5.98
N LEU A 86 13.96 -2.27 7.19
CA LEU A 86 13.87 -1.48 8.43
C LEU A 86 15.17 -0.73 8.71
N ALA A 87 16.32 -1.38 8.56
CA ALA A 87 17.63 -0.75 8.73
C ALA A 87 17.84 0.42 7.75
N LYS A 88 17.45 0.24 6.48
CA LYS A 88 17.50 1.30 5.47
C LYS A 88 16.59 2.47 5.83
N ASN A 89 15.37 2.20 6.33
CA ASN A 89 14.44 3.24 6.76
C ASN A 89 15.00 4.02 7.94
N HIS A 90 15.54 3.31 8.93
CA HIS A 90 16.20 3.93 10.08
C HIS A 90 17.34 4.84 9.64
N ALA A 91 18.24 4.38 8.77
CA ALA A 91 19.35 5.20 8.26
C ALA A 91 18.86 6.47 7.54
N ILE A 92 17.80 6.36 6.72
CA ILE A 92 17.20 7.53 6.05
C ILE A 92 16.63 8.50 7.08
N PHE A 93 15.85 7.99 8.04
CA PHE A 93 15.25 8.82 9.09
C PHE A 93 16.33 9.54 9.90
N SER A 94 17.35 8.84 10.39
CA SER A 94 18.44 9.44 11.18
C SER A 94 19.23 10.50 10.42
N GLN A 95 19.43 10.32 9.11
CA GLN A 95 20.25 11.24 8.32
C GLN A 95 19.48 12.44 7.77
N TYR A 96 18.20 12.26 7.44
CA TYR A 96 17.42 13.25 6.68
C TYR A 96 16.09 13.64 7.35
N GLY A 97 15.76 13.05 8.50
CA GLY A 97 14.49 13.26 9.18
C GLY A 97 14.35 14.67 9.76
N PRO A 98 13.16 15.01 10.28
CA PRO A 98 12.83 16.36 10.75
C PRO A 98 13.58 16.80 12.02
N HIS A 99 14.32 15.89 12.66
CA HIS A 99 15.06 16.17 13.89
C HIS A 99 16.46 16.77 13.66
N ILE A 100 16.99 16.69 12.43
CA ILE A 100 18.33 17.22 12.12
C ILE A 100 18.33 18.74 12.17
N GLU A 101 19.48 19.34 12.46
CA GLU A 101 19.61 20.81 12.56
C GLU A 101 19.21 21.52 11.27
N ALA A 102 19.63 20.99 10.12
CA ALA A 102 19.29 21.55 8.81
C ALA A 102 17.77 21.61 8.56
N ALA A 103 16.97 20.72 9.14
CA ALA A 103 15.50 20.75 8.98
C ALA A 103 14.84 21.97 9.65
N ARG A 104 15.56 22.68 10.53
CA ARG A 104 15.10 23.93 11.16
C ARG A 104 15.34 25.16 10.31
N ASP A 105 16.14 25.03 9.25
CA ASP A 105 16.46 26.09 8.30
C ASP A 105 15.63 25.91 7.01
N PRO A 106 14.67 26.81 6.72
CA PRO A 106 13.85 26.77 5.51
C PRO A 106 14.65 26.81 4.20
N GLU A 107 15.86 27.40 4.21
CA GLU A 107 16.68 27.59 3.00
C GLU A 107 17.64 26.42 2.73
N SER A 108 17.78 25.49 3.69
CA SER A 108 18.72 24.37 3.62
C SER A 108 18.39 23.31 2.55
N GLY A 109 17.15 23.30 2.05
CA GLY A 109 16.63 22.22 1.19
C GLY A 109 16.42 20.87 1.91
N ALA A 110 16.59 20.81 3.24
CA ALA A 110 16.42 19.59 4.02
C ALA A 110 14.97 19.06 3.94
N ALA A 111 13.97 19.93 3.97
CA ALA A 111 12.56 19.56 3.85
C ALA A 111 12.24 18.85 2.51
N GLU A 112 12.77 19.37 1.39
CA GLU A 112 12.59 18.76 0.07
C GLU A 112 13.33 17.42 -0.04
N THR A 113 14.55 17.36 0.53
CA THR A 113 15.30 16.10 0.62
C THR A 113 14.54 15.06 1.44
N TRP A 114 13.98 15.46 2.59
CA TRP A 114 13.16 14.59 3.43
C TRP A 114 11.94 14.07 2.67
N ARG A 115 11.17 14.95 2.03
CA ARG A 115 10.00 14.58 1.22
C ARG A 115 10.36 13.57 0.13
N ARG A 116 11.44 13.82 -0.62
CA ARG A 116 11.91 12.88 -1.65
C ARG A 116 12.30 11.53 -1.05
N LYS A 117 13.04 11.52 0.06
CA LYS A 117 13.47 10.28 0.74
C LYS A 117 12.32 9.48 1.35
N MET A 118 11.29 10.17 1.84
CA MET A 118 10.03 9.56 2.27
C MET A 118 9.36 8.80 1.14
N LEU A 119 9.11 9.49 0.02
CA LEU A 119 8.37 8.95 -1.14
C LEU A 119 9.14 7.85 -1.88
N THR A 120 10.48 7.93 -1.93
CA THR A 120 11.32 7.00 -2.71
C THR A 120 11.97 5.90 -1.89
N GLY A 121 11.94 6.00 -0.56
CA GLY A 121 12.65 5.11 0.35
C GLY A 121 11.73 4.51 1.40
N ILE A 122 11.36 5.32 2.39
CA ILE A 122 10.70 4.81 3.60
C ILE A 122 9.31 4.26 3.30
N LEU A 123 8.43 5.01 2.61
CA LEU A 123 7.07 4.55 2.32
C LEU A 123 7.06 3.27 1.47
N PRO A 124 7.81 3.16 0.35
CA PRO A 124 7.91 1.91 -0.39
C PRO A 124 8.45 0.74 0.43
N ASN A 125 9.45 0.98 1.29
CA ASN A 125 9.99 -0.07 2.16
C ASN A 125 8.98 -0.50 3.23
N ASN A 126 8.27 0.45 3.86
CA ASN A 126 7.23 0.16 4.84
C ASN A 126 6.11 -0.70 4.23
N ASN A 127 5.63 -0.34 3.03
CA ASN A 127 4.63 -1.12 2.31
C ASN A 127 5.13 -2.53 1.96
N ARG A 128 6.41 -2.69 1.59
CA ARG A 128 7.02 -4.02 1.41
C ARG A 128 7.05 -4.82 2.71
N VAL A 129 7.40 -4.19 3.83
CA VAL A 129 7.41 -4.85 5.14
C VAL A 129 6.00 -5.32 5.51
N LEU A 130 4.99 -4.46 5.40
CA LEU A 130 3.59 -4.84 5.64
C LEU A 130 3.15 -6.01 4.75
N ALA A 131 3.43 -5.94 3.45
CA ALA A 131 3.07 -6.99 2.51
C ALA A 131 3.73 -8.35 2.86
N GLN A 132 5.00 -8.34 3.28
CA GLN A 132 5.68 -9.57 3.72
C GLN A 132 5.09 -10.10 5.03
N LEU A 133 4.81 -9.24 6.01
CA LEU A 133 4.23 -9.64 7.30
C LEU A 133 2.81 -10.19 7.10
N ASP A 134 2.02 -9.59 6.22
CA ASP A 134 0.66 -10.04 5.91
C ASP A 134 0.61 -11.40 5.22
N ALA A 135 1.53 -11.66 4.29
CA ALA A 135 1.65 -12.97 3.66
C ALA A 135 2.17 -14.07 4.62
N ASN A 136 2.87 -13.66 5.67
CA ASN A 136 3.53 -14.53 6.64
C ASN A 136 2.90 -14.43 8.04
N ARG A 137 1.62 -14.03 8.17
CA ARG A 137 0.94 -13.90 9.47
C ARG A 137 0.98 -15.16 10.32
N HIS A 138 1.01 -16.32 9.69
CA HIS A 138 1.14 -17.62 10.36
C HIS A 138 2.46 -17.78 11.15
N LEU A 139 3.47 -16.97 10.86
CA LEU A 139 4.73 -16.94 11.59
C LEU A 139 4.71 -15.97 12.77
N LEU A 140 3.68 -15.12 12.93
CA LEU A 140 3.62 -14.07 13.94
C LEU A 140 2.89 -14.53 15.21
N SER A 141 3.37 -14.06 16.36
CA SER A 141 2.66 -14.18 17.65
C SER A 141 1.52 -13.16 17.77
N GLU A 142 0.63 -13.33 18.74
CA GLU A 142 -0.49 -12.39 18.99
C GLU A 142 -0.02 -10.96 19.29
N GLU A 143 1.07 -10.80 20.04
CA GLU A 143 1.65 -9.48 20.34
C GLU A 143 2.30 -8.84 19.11
N GLU A 144 2.92 -9.65 18.25
CA GLU A 144 3.48 -9.18 16.98
C GLU A 144 2.37 -8.78 16.00
N LEU A 145 1.24 -9.50 15.99
CA LEU A 145 0.08 -9.10 15.19
C LEU A 145 -0.43 -7.71 15.61
N LYS A 146 -0.56 -7.44 16.92
CA LYS A 146 -0.91 -6.09 17.43
C LYS A 146 0.12 -5.04 16.99
N THR A 147 1.41 -5.39 17.02
CA THR A 147 2.50 -4.52 16.57
C THR A 147 2.38 -4.20 15.07
N VAL A 148 2.02 -5.18 14.24
CA VAL A 148 1.79 -5.00 12.80
C VAL A 148 0.61 -4.08 12.55
N GLU A 149 -0.49 -4.21 13.28
CA GLU A 149 -1.63 -3.30 13.15
C GLU A 149 -1.26 -1.85 13.53
N ALA A 150 -0.51 -1.66 14.61
CA ALA A 150 0.00 -0.34 14.98
C ALA A 150 0.95 0.23 13.91
N PHE A 151 1.78 -0.63 13.31
CA PHE A 151 2.67 -0.22 12.22
C PHE A 151 1.88 0.16 10.96
N ARG A 152 0.77 -0.53 10.68
CA ARG A 152 -0.11 -0.18 9.56
C ARG A 152 -0.72 1.21 9.72
N GLN A 153 -1.19 1.56 10.92
CA GLN A 153 -1.69 2.92 11.20
C GLN A 153 -0.57 3.96 11.01
N HIS A 154 0.64 3.68 11.50
CA HIS A 154 1.79 4.54 11.28
C HIS A 154 2.12 4.76 9.79
N VAL A 155 2.00 3.73 8.95
CA VAL A 155 2.20 3.86 7.51
C VAL A 155 1.10 4.71 6.88
N ASP A 156 -0.16 4.47 7.23
CA ASP A 156 -1.31 5.25 6.75
C ASP A 156 -1.16 6.74 7.07
N ASP A 157 -0.82 7.08 8.31
CA ASP A 157 -0.57 8.46 8.73
C ASP A 157 0.54 9.13 7.89
N LEU A 158 1.64 8.42 7.64
CA LEU A 158 2.74 8.95 6.83
C LEU A 158 2.31 9.16 5.36
N GLU A 159 1.47 8.28 4.82
CA GLU A 159 0.91 8.44 3.47
C GLU A 159 -0.06 9.62 3.42
N ALA A 160 -0.92 9.80 4.41
CA ALA A 160 -1.82 10.94 4.53
C ALA A 160 -1.04 12.27 4.52
N VAL A 161 0.05 12.36 5.29
CA VAL A 161 0.91 13.56 5.34
C VAL A 161 1.68 13.77 4.03
N HIS A 162 2.41 12.76 3.56
CA HIS A 162 3.40 12.95 2.49
C HIS A 162 2.86 12.79 1.06
N ILE A 163 1.76 12.04 0.89
CA ILE A 163 1.07 11.83 -0.38
C ILE A 163 -0.23 12.64 -0.41
N GLY A 164 -1.05 12.51 0.64
CA GLY A 164 -2.35 13.19 0.74
C GLY A 164 -2.26 14.69 1.03
N GLY A 165 -1.13 15.16 1.59
CA GLY A 165 -0.96 16.55 1.99
C GLY A 165 -1.78 16.94 3.23
N ALA A 166 -2.19 15.96 4.04
CA ALA A 166 -2.86 16.20 5.31
C ALA A 166 -1.92 16.98 6.25
N ASN A 167 -2.51 17.91 7.02
CA ASN A 167 -1.80 18.66 8.05
C ASN A 167 -2.14 18.09 9.43
N GLU A 168 -1.78 16.82 9.61
CA GLU A 168 -2.07 16.03 10.81
C GLU A 168 -0.76 15.44 11.36
N ASP A 169 -0.73 15.22 12.68
CA ASP A 169 0.41 14.59 13.32
C ASP A 169 0.43 13.09 13.01
N ALA A 170 1.52 12.61 12.40
CA ALA A 170 1.68 11.19 12.15
C ALA A 170 2.09 10.45 13.43
N SER A 171 1.52 9.26 13.66
CA SER A 171 1.90 8.43 14.80
C SER A 171 3.38 8.01 14.74
N CYS A 172 3.94 7.69 15.90
CA CYS A 172 5.32 7.23 16.01
C CYS A 172 5.50 5.79 15.52
N PHE A 173 6.68 5.50 14.99
CA PHE A 173 7.06 4.13 14.62
C PHE A 173 6.96 3.19 15.84
N PRO A 174 6.23 2.05 15.76
CA PRO A 174 6.03 1.17 16.90
C PRO A 174 7.34 0.48 17.32
N ALA A 175 7.71 0.60 18.60
CA ALA A 175 8.96 0.01 19.11
C ALA A 175 9.06 -1.51 18.88
N GLY A 176 7.94 -2.23 18.93
CA GLY A 176 7.90 -3.69 18.69
C GLY A 176 8.36 -4.10 17.28
N MET A 177 8.30 -3.20 16.29
CA MET A 177 8.81 -3.48 14.94
C MET A 177 10.33 -3.67 14.90
N GLN A 178 11.06 -3.17 15.89
CA GLN A 178 12.51 -3.37 15.97
C GLN A 178 12.87 -4.84 16.17
N THR A 179 12.06 -5.56 16.96
CA THR A 179 12.30 -6.94 17.39
C THR A 179 11.32 -7.95 16.78
N ILE A 180 10.50 -7.52 15.82
CA ILE A 180 9.55 -8.38 15.10
C ILE A 180 10.28 -9.59 14.51
N LEU A 181 9.75 -10.80 14.70
CA LEU A 181 10.32 -12.07 14.19
C LEU A 181 11.69 -12.47 14.78
N GLU A 182 12.18 -11.83 15.85
CA GLU A 182 13.49 -12.18 16.45
C GLU A 182 13.46 -13.35 17.45
N LYS A 183 12.29 -13.65 18.02
CA LYS A 183 12.12 -14.69 19.06
C LYS A 183 11.56 -15.97 18.50
#